data_AF-A0A5N6I7P9-F1
#
_entry.id   AF-A0A5N6I7P9-F1
#
_cell.length_a   1.000
_cell.length_b   1.000
_cell.length_c   1.000
_cell.angle_alpha   90.00
_cell.angle_beta   90.00
_cell.angle_gamma   90.00
#
_symmetry.space_group_name_H-M   'P 1'
#
loop_
_entity.id
_entity.type
_entity.pdbx_description
1 polymer ?
#
loop_
_entity_poly.entity_id
_entity_poly.type
_entity_poly.pdbx_seq_one_letter_code
_entity_poly.pdbx_strand_id
1 'polypeptide(L)'
;MVNFKLPTLLLIASSALSYAKISWYSVIAYTDAICEAETFTSATGSFDVCVDMGKSKLRSIAFEPEASAIKCPTDSSVVLSVYSKQECTGDVISYYNLEGCLPLSKNQTMLEVGSWHARCVPSKTA
;
A
#
# COMPACT_ATOMS: atom_id res chain seq x y z
N MET A 1 31.21 -11.60 60.71
CA MET A 1 30.08 -12.35 60.14
C MET A 1 29.16 -11.34 59.47
N VAL A 2 29.20 -11.23 58.15
CA VAL A 2 28.49 -10.17 57.39
C VAL A 2 27.26 -10.80 56.75
N ASN A 3 26.08 -10.35 57.17
CA ASN A 3 24.78 -10.78 56.64
C ASN A 3 24.51 -10.08 55.30
N PHE A 4 24.62 -10.80 54.18
CA PHE A 4 24.17 -10.32 52.88
C PHE A 4 22.75 -10.81 52.61
N LYS A 5 21.77 -9.88 52.66
CA LYS A 5 20.43 -10.08 52.11
C LYS A 5 20.52 -9.92 50.59
N LEU A 6 20.25 -10.99 49.84
CA LEU A 6 20.07 -10.90 48.39
C LEU A 6 18.73 -10.22 48.06
N PRO A 7 18.69 -9.24 47.14
CA PRO A 7 17.43 -8.76 46.58
C PRO A 7 17.00 -9.72 45.45
N THR A 8 15.80 -10.27 45.57
CA THR A 8 15.16 -11.09 44.54
C THR A 8 14.79 -10.20 43.36
N LEU A 9 15.49 -10.35 42.23
CA LEU A 9 15.15 -9.72 40.96
C LEU A 9 13.87 -10.36 40.41
N LEU A 10 12.77 -9.59 40.40
CA LEU A 10 11.51 -9.94 39.74
C LEU A 10 11.71 -9.83 38.21
N LEU A 11 11.89 -10.96 37.54
CA LEU A 11 11.78 -11.10 36.09
C LEU A 11 10.29 -11.05 35.70
N ILE A 12 9.78 -9.86 35.38
CA ILE A 12 8.54 -9.72 34.63
C ILE A 12 8.91 -9.62 33.15
N ALA A 13 9.11 -10.77 32.52
CA ALA A 13 9.27 -10.86 31.08
C ALA A 13 8.23 -11.83 30.53
N SER A 14 7.10 -11.29 30.11
CA SER A 14 6.35 -11.84 28.99
C SER A 14 5.79 -10.63 28.28
N SER A 15 6.68 -10.04 27.47
CA SER A 15 6.30 -9.17 26.38
C SER A 15 5.13 -9.82 25.65
N ALA A 16 3.95 -9.22 25.79
CA ALA A 16 2.95 -9.34 24.75
C ALA A 16 3.62 -8.80 23.48
N LEU A 17 4.24 -9.69 22.71
CA LEU A 17 4.53 -9.47 21.31
C LEU A 17 3.17 -9.35 20.65
N SER A 18 2.54 -8.19 20.80
CA SER A 18 1.65 -7.68 19.80
C SER A 18 2.48 -7.72 18.53
N TYR A 19 2.22 -8.71 17.68
CA TYR A 19 2.62 -8.67 16.29
C TYR A 19 2.06 -7.35 15.76
N ALA A 20 2.87 -6.30 15.80
CA ALA A 20 2.73 -5.20 14.88
C ALA A 20 2.95 -5.87 13.53
N LYS A 21 1.86 -6.33 12.89
CA LYS A 21 1.86 -6.65 11.47
C LYS A 21 2.45 -5.40 10.83
N ILE A 22 3.69 -5.49 10.36
CA ILE A 22 4.23 -4.47 9.47
C ILE A 22 3.34 -4.59 8.24
N SER A 23 2.34 -3.71 8.14
CA SER A 23 1.44 -3.67 7.00
C SER A 23 2.20 -2.97 5.88
N TRP A 24 2.67 -3.74 4.92
CA TRP A 24 3.22 -3.21 3.68
C TRP A 24 2.06 -2.90 2.75
N TYR A 25 2.09 -1.74 2.10
CA TYR A 25 1.20 -1.38 1.01
C TYR A 25 1.97 -1.57 -0.29
N SER A 26 1.38 -2.25 -1.26
CA SER A 26 2.04 -2.56 -2.53
C SER A 26 1.13 -2.35 -3.73
N VAL A 27 1.75 -1.98 -4.83
CA VAL A 27 1.18 -2.04 -6.17
C VAL A 27 1.93 -3.10 -6.94
N ILE A 28 1.20 -4.12 -7.39
CA ILE A 28 1.69 -5.16 -8.29
C ILE A 28 1.38 -4.72 -9.72
N ALA A 29 2.37 -4.76 -10.59
CA ALA A 29 2.31 -4.23 -11.93
C ALA A 29 2.32 -5.34 -12.98
N TYR A 30 1.41 -5.28 -13.96
CA TYR A 30 1.22 -6.32 -14.96
C TYR A 30 1.28 -5.78 -16.39
N THR A 31 1.79 -6.62 -17.30
CA THR A 31 1.89 -6.30 -18.74
C THR A 31 0.64 -6.68 -19.52
N ASP A 32 -0.23 -7.52 -18.95
CA ASP A 32 -1.54 -7.86 -19.47
C ASP A 32 -2.67 -7.09 -18.75
N ALA A 33 -3.90 -7.25 -19.22
CA ALA A 33 -5.08 -6.57 -18.68
C ALA A 33 -5.85 -7.39 -17.63
N ILE A 34 -5.41 -8.62 -17.32
CA ILE A 34 -6.11 -9.59 -16.47
C ILE A 34 -5.32 -9.96 -15.20
N CYS A 35 -4.14 -9.36 -15.01
CA CYS A 35 -3.26 -9.54 -13.87
C CYS A 35 -2.69 -10.96 -13.72
N GLU A 36 -2.27 -11.59 -14.83
CA GLU A 36 -1.61 -12.92 -14.81
C GLU A 36 -0.09 -12.84 -15.01
N ALA A 37 0.39 -11.90 -15.82
CA ALA A 37 1.79 -11.70 -16.16
C ALA A 37 2.38 -10.52 -15.37
N GLU A 38 2.72 -10.78 -14.10
CA GLU A 38 3.41 -9.82 -13.24
C GLU A 38 4.75 -9.43 -13.87
N THR A 39 5.06 -8.14 -13.80
CA THR A 39 6.37 -7.58 -14.16
C THR A 39 7.18 -7.22 -12.94
N PHE A 40 6.58 -6.50 -11.99
CA PHE A 40 7.23 -6.15 -10.72
C PHE A 40 6.22 -5.75 -9.66
N THR A 41 6.69 -5.67 -8.42
CA THR A 41 5.95 -5.15 -7.28
C THR A 41 6.69 -3.96 -6.66
N SER A 42 5.97 -2.87 -6.41
CA SER A 42 6.46 -1.69 -5.68
C SER A 42 5.75 -1.61 -4.32
N ALA A 43 6.49 -1.45 -3.22
CA ALA A 43 5.94 -1.51 -1.87
C ALA A 43 6.50 -0.45 -0.93
N THR A 44 5.72 -0.08 0.08
CA THR A 44 6.09 0.86 1.16
C THR A 44 5.53 0.40 2.50
N GLY A 45 6.24 0.70 3.59
CA GLY A 45 5.74 0.50 4.95
C GLY A 45 4.90 1.66 5.48
N SER A 46 4.78 2.75 4.71
CA SER A 46 4.02 3.95 5.10
C SER A 46 2.82 4.15 4.19
N PHE A 47 1.68 4.52 4.76
CA PHE A 47 0.49 4.92 4.01
C PHE A 47 0.52 6.43 3.73
N ASP A 48 -0.21 6.88 2.71
CA ASP A 48 -0.28 8.31 2.33
C ASP A 48 1.08 8.92 1.95
N VAL A 49 1.92 8.13 1.28
CA VAL A 49 3.19 8.57 0.71
C VAL A 49 3.22 8.33 -0.79
N CYS A 50 3.93 9.18 -1.51
CA CYS A 50 4.24 8.92 -2.90
C CYS A 50 5.34 7.86 -3.01
N VAL A 51 5.14 6.87 -3.87
CA VAL A 51 6.09 5.78 -4.09
C VAL A 51 6.44 5.70 -5.56
N ASP A 52 7.73 5.86 -5.85
CA ASP A 52 8.24 5.71 -7.21
C ASP A 52 8.31 4.24 -7.63
N MET A 53 7.94 3.99 -8.88
CA MET A 53 7.99 2.67 -9.53
C MET A 53 9.09 2.58 -10.59
N GLY A 54 9.71 3.72 -10.93
CA GLY A 54 10.43 3.86 -12.19
C GLY A 54 9.46 3.92 -13.37
N LYS A 55 9.95 4.28 -14.57
CA LYS A 55 9.11 4.37 -15.77
C LYS A 55 8.94 3.00 -16.41
N SER A 56 7.73 2.45 -16.32
CA SER A 56 7.37 1.15 -16.88
C SER A 56 6.10 1.23 -17.71
N LYS A 57 6.04 0.46 -18.80
CA LYS A 57 4.83 0.33 -19.64
C LYS A 57 3.95 -0.79 -19.11
N LEU A 58 2.79 -0.43 -18.58
CA LEU A 58 1.88 -1.33 -17.87
C LEU A 58 0.48 -1.30 -18.47
N ARG A 59 -0.26 -2.41 -18.35
CA ARG A 59 -1.68 -2.46 -18.76
C ARG A 59 -2.64 -2.49 -17.58
N SER A 60 -2.25 -3.16 -16.50
CA SER A 60 -3.05 -3.25 -15.29
C SER A 60 -2.17 -3.29 -14.05
N ILE A 61 -2.80 -3.05 -12.92
CA ILE A 61 -2.18 -3.14 -11.60
C ILE A 61 -3.13 -3.84 -10.62
N ALA A 62 -2.59 -4.35 -9.53
CA ALA A 62 -3.35 -4.74 -8.35
C ALA A 62 -2.77 -4.01 -7.13
N PHE A 63 -3.58 -3.85 -6.09
CA PHE A 63 -3.18 -3.18 -4.86
C PHE A 63 -3.37 -4.08 -3.66
N GLU A 64 -2.36 -4.14 -2.81
CA GLU A 64 -2.41 -4.88 -1.54
C GLU A 64 -1.99 -3.97 -0.37
N PRO A 65 -2.50 -4.21 0.84
CA PRO A 65 -3.58 -5.16 1.15
C PRO A 65 -4.92 -4.68 0.56
N GLU A 66 -5.92 -5.56 0.57
CA GLU A 66 -7.30 -5.18 0.21
C GLU A 66 -7.71 -3.90 0.96
N ALA A 67 -8.39 -2.98 0.27
CA ALA A 67 -8.76 -1.68 0.83
C ALA A 67 -9.58 -1.78 2.13
N SER A 68 -10.35 -2.86 2.29
CA SER A 68 -11.14 -3.19 3.48
C SER A 68 -10.27 -3.42 4.74
N ALA A 69 -9.01 -3.81 4.57
CA ALA A 69 -8.06 -4.01 5.67
C ALA A 69 -7.38 -2.71 6.13
N ILE A 70 -7.53 -1.62 5.37
CA ILE A 70 -6.89 -0.33 5.65
C ILE A 70 -7.84 0.53 6.48
N LYS A 71 -7.35 1.01 7.62
CA LYS A 71 -8.11 1.87 8.52
C LYS A 71 -8.12 3.31 8.00
N CYS A 72 -9.22 3.72 7.38
CA CYS A 72 -9.51 5.12 7.10
C CYS A 72 -10.37 5.77 8.20
N PRO A 73 -10.36 7.11 8.31
CA PRO A 73 -11.34 7.84 9.12
C PRO A 73 -12.78 7.48 8.74
N THR A 74 -13.72 7.72 9.65
CA THR A 74 -15.16 7.55 9.38
C THR A 74 -15.57 8.34 8.13
N ASP A 75 -16.46 7.75 7.32
CA ASP A 75 -16.94 8.32 6.04
C ASP A 75 -15.82 8.61 5.03
N SER A 76 -14.71 7.86 5.08
CA SER A 76 -13.64 7.94 4.10
C SER A 76 -13.37 6.59 3.46
N SER A 77 -12.89 6.60 2.21
CA SER A 77 -12.49 5.40 1.46
C SER A 77 -11.05 5.52 0.99
N VAL A 78 -10.38 4.37 0.81
CA VAL A 78 -9.06 4.33 0.19
C VAL A 78 -9.19 4.66 -1.29
N VAL A 79 -8.32 5.53 -1.78
CA VAL A 79 -8.13 5.81 -3.19
C VAL A 79 -6.68 5.58 -3.56
N LEU A 80 -6.49 4.80 -4.61
CA LEU A 80 -5.19 4.63 -5.25
C LEU A 80 -5.11 5.57 -6.45
N SER A 81 -4.03 6.34 -6.53
CA SER A 81 -3.72 7.17 -7.69
C SER A 81 -2.40 6.71 -8.29
N VAL A 82 -2.37 6.59 -9.61
CA VAL A 82 -1.21 6.16 -10.39
C VAL A 82 -0.84 7.29 -11.33
N TYR A 83 0.44 7.62 -11.40
CA TYR A 83 0.94 8.79 -12.10
C TYR A 83 1.91 8.40 -13.22
N SER A 84 1.88 9.15 -14.32
CA SER A 84 2.76 8.88 -15.47
C SER A 84 4.22 9.22 -15.24
N LYS A 85 4.54 10.01 -14.20
CA LYS A 85 5.90 10.38 -13.81
C LYS A 85 6.18 10.02 -12.36
N GLN A 86 7.45 10.15 -11.96
CA GLN A 86 7.90 10.03 -10.58
C GLN A 86 7.35 11.17 -9.72
N GLU A 87 7.49 11.02 -8.41
CA GLU A 87 7.10 12.02 -7.39
C GLU A 87 5.60 12.40 -7.47
N CYS A 88 4.76 11.49 -7.98
CA CYS A 88 3.32 11.65 -8.09
C CYS A 88 2.91 12.88 -8.92
N THR A 89 3.61 13.06 -10.05
CA THR A 89 3.39 14.16 -10.99
C THR A 89 2.94 13.66 -12.37
N GLY A 90 2.43 14.57 -13.20
CA GLY A 90 1.98 14.26 -14.56
C GLY A 90 0.52 13.83 -14.62
N ASP A 91 0.18 13.00 -15.62
CA ASP A 91 -1.17 12.48 -15.81
C ASP A 91 -1.49 11.46 -14.72
N VAL A 92 -2.74 11.46 -14.25
CA VAL A 92 -3.18 10.64 -13.12
C VAL A 92 -4.40 9.80 -13.46
N ILE A 93 -4.41 8.58 -12.96
CA ILE A 93 -5.58 7.69 -12.94
C ILE A 93 -5.86 7.33 -11.48
N SER A 94 -7.09 7.56 -11.03
CA SER A 94 -7.51 7.27 -9.67
C SER A 94 -8.57 6.17 -9.62
N TYR A 95 -8.38 5.22 -8.70
CA TYR A 95 -9.28 4.10 -8.44
C TYR A 95 -9.91 4.26 -7.06
N TYR A 96 -11.24 4.12 -7.03
CA TYR A 96 -12.06 4.23 -5.81
C TYR A 96 -12.57 2.87 -5.34
N ASN A 97 -12.49 1.85 -6.20
CA ASN A 97 -12.64 0.45 -5.85
C ASN A 97 -11.32 -0.23 -6.18
N LEU A 98 -10.64 -0.79 -5.16
CA LEU A 98 -9.33 -1.42 -5.29
C LEU A 98 -9.41 -2.94 -5.30
N GLU A 99 -10.60 -3.50 -5.56
CA GLU A 99 -10.80 -4.94 -5.65
C GLU A 99 -10.30 -5.49 -7.00
N GLY A 100 -9.45 -6.51 -6.93
CA GLY A 100 -8.99 -7.27 -8.08
C GLY A 100 -8.06 -6.51 -9.02
N CYS A 101 -8.15 -6.83 -10.30
CA CYS A 101 -7.29 -6.30 -11.35
C CYS A 101 -7.79 -4.94 -11.85
N LEU A 102 -6.97 -3.90 -11.73
CA LEU A 102 -7.29 -2.53 -12.07
C LEU A 102 -6.66 -2.16 -13.43
N PRO A 103 -7.46 -2.04 -14.51
CA PRO A 103 -6.92 -1.68 -15.82
C PRO A 103 -6.53 -0.20 -15.86
N LEU A 104 -5.35 0.10 -16.39
CA LEU A 104 -4.83 1.47 -16.56
C LEU A 104 -5.45 2.20 -17.76
N SER A 105 -6.03 1.48 -18.71
CA SER A 105 -6.68 2.06 -19.89
C SER A 105 -7.95 1.29 -20.25
N LYS A 106 -9.00 2.02 -20.62
CA LYS A 106 -10.25 1.42 -21.15
C LYS A 106 -10.03 0.64 -22.44
N ASN A 107 -9.05 1.04 -23.24
CA ASN A 107 -8.70 0.39 -24.51
C ASN A 107 -7.57 -0.63 -24.34
N GLN A 108 -7.23 -0.99 -23.09
CA GLN A 108 -6.15 -1.90 -22.72
C GLN A 108 -4.77 -1.47 -23.24
N THR A 109 -4.59 -0.23 -23.68
CA THR A 109 -3.28 0.27 -24.14
C THR A 109 -2.29 0.31 -22.99
N MET A 110 -1.03 -0.05 -23.25
CA MET A 110 0.02 0.14 -22.25
C MET A 110 0.20 1.63 -21.98
N LEU A 111 0.29 1.99 -20.70
CA LEU A 111 0.60 3.34 -20.24
C LEU A 111 1.93 3.35 -19.50
N GLU A 112 2.67 4.44 -19.67
CA GLU A 112 3.84 4.70 -18.84
C GLU A 112 3.37 5.11 -17.45
N VAL A 113 3.83 4.37 -16.44
CA VAL A 113 3.61 4.64 -15.02
C VAL A 113 4.95 4.91 -14.38
N GLY A 114 5.04 5.97 -13.56
CA GLY A 114 6.24 6.39 -12.87
C GLY A 114 6.16 6.31 -11.35
N SER A 115 4.96 6.48 -10.78
CA SER A 115 4.74 6.44 -9.33
C SER A 115 3.28 6.17 -8.97
N TRP A 116 3.02 5.87 -7.70
CA TRP A 116 1.68 5.70 -7.15
C TRP A 116 1.56 6.31 -5.75
N HIS A 117 0.32 6.54 -5.35
CA HIS A 117 -0.04 7.08 -4.03
C HIS A 117 -1.39 6.54 -3.60
N ALA A 118 -1.44 5.92 -2.42
CA ALA A 118 -2.68 5.50 -1.78
C ALA A 118 -2.98 6.40 -0.59
N ARG A 119 -4.22 6.90 -0.51
CA ARG A 119 -4.68 7.78 0.58
C ARG A 119 -6.13 7.55 0.92
N CYS A 120 -6.53 7.96 2.12
CA CYS A 120 -7.95 8.04 2.48
C CYS A 120 -8.51 9.36 1.95
N VAL A 121 -9.66 9.31 1.28
CA VAL A 121 -10.40 10.51 0.89
C VAL A 121 -11.82 10.45 1.45
N PRO A 122 -12.45 11.60 1.78
CA PRO A 122 -13.85 11.62 2.17
C PRO A 122 -14.70 10.97 1.09
N SER A 123 -15.52 10.00 1.48
CA SER A 123 -16.59 9.47 0.66
C SER A 123 -17.52 10.63 0.37
N LYS A 124 -17.71 11.00 -0.91
CA LYS A 124 -18.71 12.02 -1.24
C LYS A 124 -20.04 11.57 -0.66
N THR A 125 -20.59 12.36 0.26
CA THR A 125 -21.99 12.27 0.67
C THR A 125 -22.79 12.49 -0.61
N ALA A 126 -23.44 11.43 -1.09
CA ALA A 126 -24.39 11.50 -2.18
C ALA A 126 -25.62 12.30 -1.77
#